data_AF-A0A927CYS7-F1
#
_entry.id   AF-A0A927CYS7-F1
#
_cell.length_a   1.000
_cell.length_b   1.000
_cell.length_c   1.000
_cell.angle_alpha   90.00
_cell.angle_beta   90.00
_cell.angle_gamma   90.00
#
_symmetry.space_group_name_H-M   'P 1'
#
loop_
_entity.id
_entity.type
_entity.pdbx_description
1 polymer ?
#
loop_
_entity_poly.entity_id
_entity_poly.type
_entity_poly.pdbx_seq_one_letter_code
_entity_poly.pdbx_strand_id
1 'polypeptide(L)'
;METNDQVGKLVDLSVFKTQKYSDDRSDLNFDQLWQFPDYYEYCIVPNYENKFSGTSLYAVDMGGCFANLIKEGDKYYLVSIIFNDDMSIPDIFEWLDFYRLEMFPPTNDIIKIEGAEGVFDAVAFNGYPIALIVRGDGIAELDPSELEEVTKEFEQHKRITNTGLGEQVNVEDHLFD
;
A
#
# COMPACT_ATOMS: atom_id res chain seq x y z
N MET A 1 -44.39 4.45 5.93
CA MET A 1 -43.49 5.56 5.54
C MET A 1 -42.53 5.75 6.69
N GLU A 2 -41.34 5.15 6.59
CA GLU A 2 -40.22 5.48 7.46
C GLU A 2 -39.00 5.59 6.54
N THR A 3 -38.66 6.83 6.21
CA THR A 3 -37.39 7.21 5.59
C THR A 3 -36.36 7.24 6.73
N ASN A 4 -35.51 6.22 6.80
CA ASN A 4 -34.30 6.27 7.62
C ASN A 4 -33.20 6.97 6.79
N ASP A 5 -33.07 8.28 7.01
CA ASP A 5 -31.88 9.04 6.67
C ASP A 5 -30.72 8.54 7.52
N GLN A 6 -29.91 7.62 6.99
CA GLN A 6 -28.56 7.43 7.48
C GLN A 6 -27.68 8.51 6.86
N VAL A 7 -27.59 9.64 7.58
CA VAL A 7 -26.60 10.68 7.34
C VAL A 7 -25.22 10.04 7.48
N GLY A 8 -24.54 9.85 6.35
CA GLY A 8 -23.17 9.35 6.32
C GLY A 8 -22.28 10.21 7.20
N LYS A 9 -21.61 9.58 8.17
CA LYS A 9 -20.53 10.25 8.91
C LYS A 9 -19.46 10.67 7.90
N LEU A 10 -19.20 11.97 7.83
CA LEU A 10 -18.08 12.51 7.09
C LEU A 10 -16.80 11.99 7.76
N VAL A 11 -16.16 10.99 7.15
CA VAL A 11 -14.87 10.47 7.61
C VAL A 11 -13.81 11.48 7.18
N ASP A 12 -13.12 12.05 8.15
CA ASP A 12 -12.03 12.98 7.88
C ASP A 12 -10.83 12.22 7.31
N LEU A 13 -10.66 12.30 5.99
CA LEU A 13 -9.56 11.64 5.27
C LEU A 13 -8.20 12.28 5.55
N SER A 14 -8.14 13.41 6.27
CA SER A 14 -6.85 14.02 6.66
C SER A 14 -6.05 13.16 7.64
N VAL A 15 -6.71 12.25 8.37
CA VAL A 15 -6.06 11.28 9.26
C VAL A 15 -5.18 10.29 8.47
N PHE A 16 -5.54 9.99 7.23
CA PHE A 16 -4.79 9.07 6.35
C PHE A 16 -3.71 9.78 5.52
N LYS A 17 -3.73 11.11 5.41
CA LYS A 17 -2.75 11.87 4.60
C LYS A 17 -1.34 11.86 5.16
N THR A 18 -1.14 11.34 6.37
CA THR A 18 0.13 11.39 7.10
C THR A 18 0.34 10.15 7.95
N GLN A 19 -0.16 8.99 7.52
CA GLN A 19 0.14 7.74 8.21
C GLN A 19 1.61 7.37 7.92
N LYS A 20 2.52 8.10 8.59
CA LYS A 20 3.86 7.67 8.93
C LYS A 20 3.65 6.31 9.56
N TYR A 21 4.03 5.26 8.84
CA TYR A 21 4.17 3.95 9.44
C TYR A 21 5.05 4.12 10.68
N SER A 22 4.52 3.70 11.84
CA SER A 22 5.25 3.72 13.09
C SER A 22 6.54 2.92 12.95
N ASP A 23 7.63 3.48 13.49
CA ASP A 23 8.96 2.86 13.55
C ASP A 23 9.04 1.67 14.52
N ASP A 24 7.93 1.30 15.16
CA ASP A 24 7.88 0.16 16.06
C ASP A 24 7.64 -1.13 15.28
N ARG A 25 8.65 -2.01 15.32
CA ARG A 25 8.67 -3.39 14.78
C ARG A 25 7.52 -4.30 15.28
N SER A 26 6.58 -3.77 16.08
CA SER A 26 5.46 -4.48 16.71
C SER A 26 4.10 -4.28 16.05
N ASP A 27 4.02 -3.45 15.00
CA ASP A 27 2.73 -3.03 14.42
C ASP A 27 2.32 -3.80 13.16
N LEU A 28 3.06 -4.86 12.78
CA LEU A 28 2.62 -5.79 11.74
C LEU A 28 1.40 -6.57 12.25
N ASN A 29 0.21 -6.13 11.82
CA ASN A 29 -1.02 -6.80 12.16
C ASN A 29 -1.37 -7.86 11.13
N PHE A 30 -1.39 -9.12 11.55
CA PHE A 30 -1.82 -10.26 10.75
C PHE A 30 -3.24 -10.13 10.21
N ASP A 31 -4.11 -9.38 10.89
CA ASP A 31 -5.47 -9.09 10.43
C ASP A 31 -5.51 -8.29 9.12
N GLN A 32 -4.37 -7.75 8.69
CA GLN A 32 -4.22 -7.01 7.45
C GLN A 32 -3.77 -7.90 6.28
N LEU A 33 -3.33 -9.14 6.52
CA LEU A 33 -2.90 -10.05 5.45
C LEU A 33 -4.06 -10.93 4.96
N TRP A 34 -4.29 -10.89 3.66
CA TRP A 34 -5.32 -11.65 2.95
C TRP A 34 -4.66 -12.58 1.95
N GLN A 35 -5.16 -13.80 1.85
CA GLN A 35 -4.76 -14.76 0.84
C GLN A 35 -5.82 -14.84 -0.25
N PHE A 36 -5.37 -14.74 -1.49
CA PHE A 36 -6.15 -14.98 -2.70
C PHE A 36 -5.55 -16.18 -3.46
N PRO A 37 -6.27 -16.75 -4.44
CA PRO A 37 -5.79 -17.94 -5.15
C PRO A 37 -4.41 -17.79 -5.82
N ASP A 38 -4.06 -16.58 -6.26
CA ASP A 38 -2.86 -16.32 -7.06
C ASP A 38 -1.92 -15.27 -6.43
N TYR A 39 -2.21 -14.78 -5.22
CA TYR A 39 -1.41 -13.74 -4.56
C TYR A 39 -1.78 -13.57 -3.08
N TYR A 40 -0.93 -12.86 -2.35
CA TYR A 40 -1.24 -12.31 -1.03
C TYR A 40 -1.39 -10.80 -1.08
N GLU A 41 -2.25 -10.25 -0.24
CA GLU A 41 -2.46 -8.81 -0.12
C GLU A 41 -2.34 -8.36 1.33
N TYR A 42 -1.42 -7.44 1.59
CA TYR A 42 -1.30 -6.77 2.88
C TYR A 42 -2.01 -5.41 2.83
N CYS A 43 -3.17 -5.32 3.50
CA CYS A 43 -4.05 -4.15 3.54
C CYS A 43 -3.52 -3.06 4.48
N ILE A 44 -2.79 -2.09 3.92
CA ILE A 44 -2.36 -0.86 4.63
C ILE A 44 -3.57 -0.09 5.15
N VAL A 45 -4.62 0.02 4.34
CA VAL A 45 -5.91 0.61 4.73
C VAL A 45 -6.94 -0.52 4.90
N PRO A 46 -7.29 -0.91 6.14
CA PRO A 46 -8.25 -2.00 6.34
C PRO A 46 -9.61 -1.70 5.69
N ASN A 47 -10.20 -2.69 5.03
CA ASN A 47 -11.51 -2.58 4.37
C ASN A 47 -11.60 -1.39 3.39
N TYR A 48 -10.53 -1.07 2.67
CA TYR A 48 -10.48 0.09 1.78
C TYR A 48 -11.57 0.05 0.70
N GLU A 49 -11.95 -1.13 0.22
CA GLU A 49 -13.00 -1.32 -0.79
C GLU A 49 -14.37 -0.79 -0.35
N ASN A 50 -14.68 -0.89 0.94
CA ASN A 50 -15.92 -0.37 1.51
C ASN A 50 -15.84 1.15 1.75
N LYS A 51 -14.62 1.70 1.82
CA LYS A 51 -14.35 3.12 2.08
C LYS A 51 -14.33 3.93 0.79
N PHE A 52 -13.86 3.34 -0.31
CA PHE A 52 -13.74 4.01 -1.60
C PHE A 52 -14.78 3.47 -2.57
N SER A 53 -15.83 4.26 -2.83
CA SER A 53 -16.91 3.88 -3.75
C SER A 53 -16.55 4.23 -5.21
N GLY A 54 -16.46 3.24 -6.10
CA GLY A 54 -16.41 3.45 -7.55
C GLY A 54 -15.03 3.72 -8.14
N THR A 55 -13.98 3.18 -7.52
CA THR A 55 -12.60 3.61 -7.70
C THR A 55 -11.79 2.70 -8.62
N SER A 56 -10.94 3.30 -9.47
CA SER A 56 -9.95 2.56 -10.25
C SER A 56 -8.78 2.21 -9.33
N LEU A 57 -8.44 0.92 -9.31
CA LEU A 57 -7.24 0.39 -8.66
C LEU A 57 -6.08 0.36 -9.66
N TYR A 58 -4.90 0.73 -9.19
CA TYR A 58 -3.66 0.75 -9.97
C TYR A 58 -2.59 0.00 -9.18
N ALA A 59 -1.99 -1.04 -9.75
CA ALA A 59 -0.96 -1.84 -9.08
C ALA A 59 0.41 -1.52 -9.67
N VAL A 60 1.18 -0.66 -9.01
CA VAL A 60 2.52 -0.25 -9.47
C VAL A 60 3.55 -1.29 -9.06
N ASP A 61 4.32 -1.82 -10.00
CA ASP A 61 5.43 -2.76 -9.72
C ASP A 61 6.55 -2.03 -8.98
N MET A 62 7.04 -2.61 -7.89
CA MET A 62 8.09 -2.09 -7.03
C MET A 62 9.22 -3.12 -6.83
N GLY A 63 9.53 -3.91 -7.86
CA GLY A 63 10.70 -4.78 -7.87
C GLY A 63 10.58 -5.99 -6.95
N GLY A 64 9.41 -6.64 -6.94
CA GLY A 64 9.14 -7.86 -6.15
C GLY A 64 7.82 -7.84 -5.39
N CYS A 65 7.14 -6.69 -5.37
CA CYS A 65 5.76 -6.55 -4.89
C CYS A 65 5.05 -5.47 -5.72
N PHE A 66 3.74 -5.36 -5.58
CA PHE A 66 2.98 -4.27 -6.20
C PHE A 66 2.41 -3.33 -5.14
N ALA A 67 2.65 -2.03 -5.31
CA ALA A 67 1.99 -0.96 -4.58
C ALA A 67 0.59 -0.73 -5.18
N ASN A 68 -0.46 -1.10 -4.44
CA ASN A 68 -1.83 -0.98 -4.91
C ASN A 68 -2.43 0.37 -4.49
N LEU A 69 -2.85 1.15 -5.48
CA LEU A 69 -3.28 2.54 -5.34
C LEU A 69 -4.74 2.69 -5.73
N ILE A 70 -5.46 3.52 -4.97
CA ILE A 70 -6.82 3.96 -5.30
C ILE A 70 -6.81 5.43 -5.72
N LYS A 71 -7.53 5.75 -6.80
CA LYS A 71 -7.76 7.13 -7.22
C LYS A 71 -9.11 7.69 -6.75
N GLU A 72 -9.10 8.55 -5.73
CA GLU A 72 -10.31 9.27 -5.30
C GLU A 72 -10.21 10.76 -5.68
N GLY A 73 -11.06 11.19 -6.61
CA GLY A 73 -10.96 12.51 -7.24
C GLY A 73 -9.65 12.68 -8.01
N ASP A 74 -8.88 13.71 -7.69
CA ASP A 74 -7.57 14.00 -8.29
C ASP A 74 -6.40 13.48 -7.44
N LYS A 75 -6.68 12.60 -6.47
CA LYS A 75 -5.68 12.08 -5.54
C LYS A 75 -5.56 10.58 -5.63
N TYR A 76 -4.35 10.12 -5.34
CA TYR A 76 -4.04 8.71 -5.20
C TYR A 76 -3.77 8.39 -3.73
N TYR A 77 -4.10 7.16 -3.34
CA TYR A 77 -3.89 6.62 -2.00
C TYR A 77 -3.30 5.23 -2.13
N LEU A 78 -2.17 4.98 -1.47
CA LEU A 78 -1.62 3.64 -1.29
C LEU A 78 -2.50 2.89 -0.27
N VAL A 79 -3.13 1.80 -0.69
CA VAL A 79 -4.13 1.09 0.13
C VAL A 79 -3.71 -0.33 0.52
N SER A 80 -2.86 -0.96 -0.28
CA SER A 80 -2.32 -2.29 0.01
C SER A 80 -1.03 -2.58 -0.74
N ILE A 81 -0.36 -3.66 -0.33
CA ILE A 81 0.81 -4.24 -0.99
C ILE A 81 0.41 -5.64 -1.46
N ILE A 82 0.67 -5.95 -2.72
CA ILE A 82 0.40 -7.28 -3.29
C ILE A 82 1.72 -8.03 -3.44
N PHE A 83 1.78 -9.24 -2.93
CA PHE A 83 2.88 -10.18 -3.07
C PHE A 83 2.44 -11.34 -3.96
N ASN A 84 3.33 -11.83 -4.81
CA ASN A 84 3.06 -12.99 -5.63
C ASN A 84 2.85 -14.25 -4.77
N ASP A 85 2.20 -15.27 -5.33
CA ASP A 85 1.91 -16.55 -4.66
C ASP A 85 3.14 -17.42 -4.38
N ASP A 86 4.28 -17.10 -4.98
CA ASP A 86 5.56 -17.79 -4.74
C ASP A 86 6.22 -17.41 -3.41
N MET A 87 5.76 -16.34 -2.74
CA MET A 87 6.19 -15.99 -1.39
C MET A 87 5.41 -16.76 -0.33
N SER A 88 6.10 -17.31 0.66
CA SER A 88 5.44 -17.89 1.84
C SER A 88 5.00 -16.79 2.81
N ILE A 89 4.01 -17.08 3.66
CA ILE A 89 3.56 -16.15 4.70
C ILE A 89 4.73 -15.69 5.60
N PRO A 90 5.62 -16.57 6.11
CA PRO A 90 6.82 -16.14 6.82
C PRO A 90 7.71 -15.17 6.04
N ASP A 91 7.92 -15.42 4.75
CA ASP A 91 8.74 -14.54 3.90
C ASP A 91 8.11 -13.15 3.75
N ILE A 92 6.77 -13.08 3.66
CA ILE A 92 6.04 -11.82 3.61
C ILE A 92 6.23 -11.02 4.90
N PHE A 93 6.17 -11.67 6.06
CA PHE A 93 6.40 -10.97 7.33
C PHE A 93 7.86 -10.53 7.49
N GLU A 94 8.82 -11.37 7.13
CA GLU A 94 10.23 -10.98 7.11
C GLU A 94 10.46 -9.79 6.15
N TRP A 95 9.80 -9.80 4.98
CA TRP A 95 9.84 -8.67 4.06
C TRP A 95 9.25 -7.40 4.69
N LEU A 96 8.10 -7.49 5.35
CA LEU A 96 7.45 -6.34 6.00
C LEU A 96 8.23 -5.80 7.20
N ASP A 97 9.03 -6.65 7.86
CA ASP A 97 9.96 -6.27 8.92
C ASP A 97 11.18 -5.51 8.39
N PHE A 98 11.63 -5.82 7.18
CA PHE A 98 12.82 -5.23 6.58
C PHE A 98 12.52 -4.04 5.67
N TYR A 99 11.40 -4.09 4.97
CA TYR A 99 11.00 -3.11 3.97
C TYR A 99 9.69 -2.40 4.36
N ARG A 100 9.46 -1.23 3.76
CA ARG A 100 8.14 -0.59 3.72
C ARG A 100 7.94 0.18 2.43
N LEU A 101 6.68 0.27 2.01
CA LEU A 101 6.27 1.12 0.90
C LEU A 101 5.68 2.42 1.43
N GLU A 102 6.14 3.54 0.91
CA GLU A 102 5.57 4.86 1.17
C GLU A 102 5.23 5.56 -0.15
N MET A 103 4.17 6.35 -0.11
CA MET A 103 3.82 7.25 -1.20
C MET A 103 3.77 8.68 -0.67
N PHE A 104 4.40 9.58 -1.40
CA PHE A 104 4.55 10.98 -1.02
C PHE A 104 3.66 11.90 -1.87
N PRO A 105 3.26 13.06 -1.34
CA PRO A 105 2.61 14.08 -2.15
C PRO A 105 3.52 14.55 -3.30
N PRO A 106 2.95 14.99 -4.43
CA PRO A 106 3.73 15.53 -5.54
C PRO A 106 4.58 16.72 -5.09
N THR A 107 5.87 16.65 -5.38
CA THR A 107 6.84 17.68 -5.03
C THR A 107 8.06 17.59 -5.94
N ASN A 108 8.81 18.69 -6.06
CA ASN A 108 10.12 18.73 -6.71
C ASN A 108 11.25 18.90 -5.68
N ASP A 109 10.92 19.01 -4.39
CA ASP A 109 11.89 19.13 -3.32
C ASP A 109 12.40 17.74 -2.91
N ILE A 110 13.66 17.68 -2.46
CA ILE A 110 14.24 16.46 -1.88
C ILE A 110 13.38 16.02 -0.68
N ILE A 111 12.92 14.77 -0.72
CA ILE A 111 12.17 14.13 0.35
C ILE A 111 13.16 13.50 1.32
N LYS A 112 13.01 13.81 2.61
CA LYS A 112 13.77 13.19 3.71
C LYS A 112 12.93 12.13 4.37
N ILE A 113 13.40 10.90 4.32
CA ILE A 113 12.71 9.71 4.82
C ILE A 113 13.41 9.29 6.11
N GLU A 114 12.77 9.55 7.26
CA GLU A 114 13.27 9.16 8.57
C GLU A 114 13.06 7.65 8.81
N GLY A 115 13.88 7.04 9.67
CA GLY A 115 13.78 5.62 9.99
C GLY A 115 14.15 4.73 8.79
N ALA A 116 15.03 5.22 7.92
CA ALA A 116 15.43 4.54 6.68
C ALA A 116 16.94 4.35 6.64
N GLU A 117 17.37 3.14 6.28
CA GLU A 117 18.77 2.87 5.92
C GLU A 117 19.03 3.28 4.47
N GLY A 118 18.02 3.19 3.61
CA GLY A 118 18.11 3.61 2.21
C GLY A 118 16.79 3.43 1.46
N VAL A 119 16.80 3.88 0.20
CA VAL A 119 15.72 3.62 -0.76
C VAL A 119 16.20 2.49 -1.68
N PHE A 120 15.48 1.37 -1.69
CA PHE A 120 15.79 0.23 -2.53
C PHE A 120 15.35 0.47 -3.98
N ASP A 121 14.12 0.98 -4.14
CA ASP A 121 13.55 1.32 -5.44
C ASP A 121 12.57 2.49 -5.29
N ALA A 122 12.40 3.28 -6.36
CA ALA A 122 11.44 4.38 -6.37
C ALA A 122 11.01 4.77 -7.79
N VAL A 123 9.72 5.08 -7.92
CA VAL A 123 9.09 5.52 -9.17
C VAL A 123 8.14 6.68 -8.90
N ALA A 124 7.73 7.38 -9.95
CA ALA A 124 6.66 8.36 -9.89
C ALA A 124 5.40 7.80 -10.57
N PHE A 125 4.24 8.00 -9.95
CA PHE A 125 2.94 7.70 -10.52
C PHE A 125 2.03 8.93 -10.48
N ASN A 126 1.76 9.54 -11.63
CA ASN A 126 1.06 10.81 -11.80
C ASN A 126 1.70 11.93 -10.96
N GLY A 127 3.03 11.95 -10.92
CA GLY A 127 3.81 12.87 -10.09
C GLY A 127 3.80 12.56 -8.59
N TYR A 128 3.19 11.47 -8.12
CA TYR A 128 3.32 10.99 -6.74
C TYR A 128 4.54 10.07 -6.64
N PRO A 129 5.58 10.43 -5.86
CA PRO A 129 6.69 9.52 -5.61
C PRO A 129 6.22 8.33 -4.78
N ILE A 130 6.61 7.13 -5.19
CA ILE A 130 6.39 5.88 -4.48
C ILE A 130 7.77 5.26 -4.25
N ALA A 131 8.09 4.94 -3.00
CA ALA A 131 9.40 4.43 -2.62
C ALA A 131 9.28 3.13 -1.84
N LEU A 132 10.07 2.14 -2.26
CA LEU A 132 10.38 0.95 -1.49
C LEU A 132 11.61 1.25 -0.62
N ILE A 133 11.39 1.31 0.69
CA ILE A 133 12.35 1.79 1.67
C ILE A 133 12.88 0.63 2.49
N VAL A 134 14.20 0.59 2.69
CA VAL A 134 14.83 -0.29 3.67
C VAL A 134 14.71 0.37 5.04
N ARG A 135 14.06 -0.30 5.98
CA ARG A 135 13.87 0.20 7.35
C ARG A 135 15.22 0.29 8.07
N GLY A 136 15.42 1.35 8.83
CA GLY A 136 16.65 1.58 9.60
C GLY A 136 16.46 2.66 10.65
N ASP A 137 17.55 3.19 11.20
CA ASP A 137 17.54 4.28 12.18
C ASP A 137 18.06 5.61 11.61
N GLY A 138 18.34 5.64 10.30
CA GLY A 138 18.90 6.77 9.57
C GLY A 138 17.87 7.68 8.90
N ILE A 139 18.38 8.52 8.02
CA ILE A 139 17.60 9.36 7.12
C ILE A 139 18.07 9.09 5.70
N ALA A 140 17.17 8.63 4.84
CA ALA A 140 17.41 8.53 3.40
C ALA A 140 16.90 9.80 2.69
N GLU A 141 17.53 10.16 1.59
CA GLU A 141 17.08 11.24 0.71
C GLU A 141 16.61 10.67 -0.61
N LEU A 142 15.47 11.18 -1.10
CA LEU A 142 14.88 10.84 -2.38
C LEU A 142 14.67 12.13 -3.17
N ASP A 143 15.19 12.20 -4.39
CA ASP A 143 14.96 13.31 -5.32
C ASP A 143 13.84 12.94 -6.30
N PRO A 144 12.63 13.51 -6.17
CA PRO A 144 11.51 13.19 -7.05
C PRO A 144 11.75 13.54 -8.52
N SER A 145 12.64 14.48 -8.81
CA SER A 145 12.89 14.96 -10.17
C SER A 145 13.65 13.94 -11.04
N GLU A 146 14.29 12.96 -10.40
CA GLU A 146 15.05 11.89 -11.06
C GLU A 146 14.25 10.58 -11.18
N LEU A 147 12.99 10.56 -10.73
CA LEU A 147 12.16 9.35 -10.76
C LEU A 147 11.56 9.08 -12.13
N GLU A 148 11.53 7.81 -12.51
CA GLU A 148 10.83 7.36 -13.70
C GLU A 148 9.30 7.44 -13.50
N GLU A 149 8.60 8.07 -14.44
CA GLU A 149 7.14 8.21 -14.42
C GLU A 149 6.48 7.01 -15.11
N VAL A 150 5.93 6.09 -14.31
CA VAL A 150 5.40 4.80 -14.78
C VAL A 150 3.91 4.83 -15.13
N THR A 151 3.23 5.98 -15.00
CA THR A 151 1.77 6.10 -15.27
C THR A 151 1.32 5.56 -16.62
N LYS A 152 2.15 5.75 -17.67
CA LYS A 152 1.77 5.42 -19.04
C LYS A 152 1.63 3.91 -19.28
N GLU A 153 2.23 3.09 -18.44
CA GLU A 153 2.16 1.63 -18.54
C GLU A 153 0.82 1.07 -18.03
N PHE A 154 0.03 1.89 -17.33
CA PHE A 154 -1.19 1.47 -16.63
C PHE A 154 -2.51 1.85 -17.31
N GLU A 155 -2.51 2.61 -18.41
CA GLU A 155 -3.76 2.95 -19.13
C GLU A 155 -4.44 1.71 -19.78
N GLN A 156 -3.81 0.53 -19.78
CA GLN A 156 -4.33 -0.66 -20.45
C GLN A 156 -4.90 -1.77 -19.53
N HIS A 157 -4.75 -1.69 -18.22
CA HIS A 157 -5.14 -2.78 -17.30
C HIS A 157 -6.02 -2.30 -16.14
N LYS A 158 -7.26 -1.91 -16.46
CA LYS A 158 -8.33 -1.83 -15.44
C LYS A 158 -8.66 -3.24 -14.96
N ARG A 159 -7.98 -3.73 -13.92
CA ARG A 159 -8.36 -4.96 -13.23
C ARG A 159 -9.50 -4.62 -12.26
N ILE A 160 -10.68 -5.21 -12.50
CA ILE A 160 -11.75 -5.25 -11.50
C ILE A 160 -11.37 -6.39 -10.56
N THR A 161 -10.84 -6.07 -9.38
CA THR A 161 -10.56 -7.07 -8.34
C THR A 161 -11.90 -7.52 -7.75
N ASN A 162 -12.19 -8.82 -7.80
CA ASN A 162 -13.40 -9.41 -7.26
C ASN A 162 -13.05 -10.03 -5.91
N THR A 163 -13.28 -9.28 -4.85
CA THR A 163 -12.68 -9.49 -3.53
C THR A 163 -13.44 -10.51 -2.69
N GLY A 164 -14.57 -11.01 -3.19
CA GLY A 164 -15.35 -12.09 -2.59
C GLY A 164 -14.71 -13.49 -2.65
N LEU A 165 -13.45 -13.61 -3.06
CA LEU A 165 -12.67 -14.86 -3.08
C LEU A 165 -11.49 -14.85 -2.09
N GLY A 166 -11.23 -13.75 -1.39
CA GLY A 166 -10.13 -13.65 -0.43
C GLY A 166 -10.50 -14.28 0.90
N GLU A 167 -9.57 -15.05 1.48
CA GLU A 167 -9.67 -15.56 2.84
C GLU A 167 -8.64 -14.84 3.73
N GLN A 168 -9.05 -14.41 4.92
CA GLN A 168 -8.14 -13.80 5.89
C GLN A 168 -7.21 -14.88 6.46
N VAL A 169 -5.91 -14.59 6.52
CA VAL A 169 -4.93 -15.56 7.03
C VAL A 169 -5.03 -15.66 8.55
N ASN A 170 -5.29 -16.87 9.07
CA ASN A 170 -5.18 -17.19 10.49
C ASN A 170 -3.80 -17.80 10.79
N VAL A 171 -3.03 -17.15 11.65
CA VAL A 171 -1.62 -17.46 11.93
C VAL A 171 -1.44 -18.74 12.76
N GLU A 172 -2.44 -19.09 13.57
CA GLU A 172 -2.37 -20.25 14.46
C GLU A 172 -2.17 -21.58 13.71
N ASP A 173 -2.60 -21.64 12.44
CA ASP A 173 -2.47 -22.82 11.59
C ASP A 173 -1.10 -22.94 10.89
N HIS A 174 -0.26 -21.90 10.95
CA HIS A 174 1.01 -21.82 10.20
C HIS A 174 2.26 -21.66 11.08
N LEU A 175 2.10 -21.63 12.41
CA LEU A 175 3.22 -21.55 13.37
C LEU A 175 3.87 -22.91 13.69
N PHE A 176 3.41 -24.01 13.08
CA PHE A 176 3.83 -25.38 13.43
C PHE A 176 4.22 -26.29 12.25
N ASP A 177 4.40 -25.77 11.03
CA ASP A 177 4.98 -26.53 9.90
C ASP A 177 6.45 -26.18 9.65
#